data_AF-A0A7R7VF76-F1
#
_entry.id   AF-A0A7R7VF76-F1
#
_cell.length_a   1.000
_cell.length_b   1.000
_cell.length_c   1.000
_cell.angle_alpha   90.00
_cell.angle_beta   90.00
_cell.angle_gamma   90.00
#
_symmetry.space_group_name_H-M   'P 1'
#
loop_
_entity.id
_entity.type
_entity.pdbx_description
1 polymer ?
#
loop_
_entity_poly.entity_id
_entity_poly.type
_entity_poly.pdbx_seq_one_letter_code
_entity_poly.pdbx_strand_id
1 'polypeptide(L)'
;MNPEYSDDFEDKPLPLKLYSEYDDEEDLPIKKRLEALVNGDMSPSQAAIDFDTTITEVTNRRQKEMMKRPDPQALTPEERAQGVNMYDLVPNPRLAIHTIFLSIARLCSAFPPYHPGQNQIVEFLEALRALPRHEVYTGCPSEDPNEPYPTVLLWPLEGNWEAVAELFDYEITSCYPPYRWRNYNSAMARLTCSGLVDCGFLSSLDDILLSSDEYPDLQKRPIDGPNKIGNFMLGAAQWIMWSDECHYVYQQCKKVESVSGLRQMWSMERWREWKHQFAFVAGDERFVQKYREVAERSHRQMLICESEDTAE
;
A
#
# COMPACT_ATOMS: atom_id res chain seq x y z
N MET A 1 -27.32 -1.04 -6.38
CA MET A 1 -26.30 -1.95 -6.95
C MET A 1 -24.97 -1.59 -6.30
N ASN A 2 -24.19 -2.55 -5.80
CA ASN A 2 -22.89 -2.25 -5.18
C ASN A 2 -21.86 -1.93 -6.29
N PRO A 3 -21.29 -0.71 -6.35
CA PRO A 3 -20.27 -0.33 -7.33
C PRO A 3 -19.12 -1.32 -7.46
N GLU A 4 -18.74 -1.97 -6.35
CA GLU A 4 -17.55 -2.82 -6.27
C GLU A 4 -17.70 -4.18 -7.00
N TYR A 5 -18.93 -4.50 -7.43
CA TYR A 5 -19.28 -5.70 -8.18
C TYR A 5 -19.87 -5.40 -9.56
N SER A 6 -19.97 -4.11 -9.94
CA SER A 6 -20.56 -3.71 -11.21
C SER A 6 -19.47 -3.50 -12.26
N ASP A 7 -19.64 -4.12 -13.42
CA ASP A 7 -18.75 -3.92 -14.57
C ASP A 7 -18.72 -2.43 -15.02
N ASP A 8 -19.71 -1.60 -14.63
CA ASP A 8 -19.72 -0.15 -14.89
C ASP A 8 -18.54 0.61 -14.24
N PHE A 9 -17.89 -0.01 -13.25
CA PHE A 9 -16.75 0.50 -12.49
C PHE A 9 -15.43 -0.18 -12.87
N GLU A 10 -15.41 -0.96 -13.95
CA GLU A 10 -14.17 -1.56 -14.45
C GLU A 10 -13.10 -0.50 -14.73
N ASP A 11 -13.47 0.64 -15.30
CA ASP A 11 -12.55 1.73 -15.65
C ASP A 11 -12.81 3.03 -14.86
N LYS A 12 -13.64 2.98 -13.82
CA LYS A 12 -14.01 4.16 -13.03
C LYS A 12 -13.55 4.05 -11.57
N PRO A 13 -13.25 5.18 -10.91
CA PRO A 13 -13.01 5.19 -9.48
C PRO A 13 -14.18 4.61 -8.68
N LEU A 14 -13.86 3.75 -7.73
CA LEU A 14 -14.77 3.29 -6.69
C LEU A 14 -14.90 4.35 -5.59
N PRO A 15 -15.92 4.28 -4.72
CA PRO A 15 -16.00 5.13 -3.55
C PRO A 15 -14.71 5.08 -2.73
N LEU A 16 -14.16 6.25 -2.38
CA LEU A 16 -12.84 6.38 -1.75
C LEU A 16 -12.75 5.71 -0.38
N LYS A 17 -13.87 5.63 0.36
CA LYS A 17 -13.93 5.16 1.76
C LYS A 17 -12.92 5.86 2.69
N LEU A 18 -12.56 7.10 2.37
CA LEU A 18 -11.52 7.86 3.05
C LEU A 18 -11.96 8.35 4.44
N TYR A 19 -13.19 8.84 4.53
CA TYR A 19 -13.75 9.45 5.73
C TYR A 19 -14.50 8.45 6.62
N SER A 20 -14.41 8.65 7.93
CA SER A 20 -15.10 7.88 8.98
C SER A 20 -15.86 8.81 9.92
N GLU A 21 -16.88 8.29 10.61
CA GLU A 21 -17.60 9.02 11.67
C GLU A 21 -16.73 9.33 12.89
N TYR A 22 -15.58 8.64 13.01
CA TYR A 22 -14.61 8.81 14.08
C TYR A 22 -13.44 9.73 13.70
N ASP A 23 -13.47 10.35 12.52
CA ASP A 23 -12.42 11.28 12.10
C ASP A 23 -12.46 12.55 12.96
N ASP A 24 -11.32 12.90 13.53
CA ASP A 24 -11.19 14.09 14.37
C ASP A 24 -10.60 15.30 13.63
N GLU A 25 -10.34 16.39 14.36
CA GLU A 25 -9.80 17.63 13.81
C GLU A 25 -8.35 17.49 13.30
N GLU A 26 -7.60 16.46 13.73
CA GLU A 26 -6.24 16.18 13.26
C GLU A 26 -6.26 15.30 11.99
N ASP A 27 -7.22 14.38 11.87
CA ASP A 27 -7.39 13.50 10.71
C ASP A 27 -7.93 14.23 9.47
N LEU A 28 -8.96 15.07 9.65
CA LEU A 28 -9.70 15.68 8.55
C LEU A 28 -8.82 16.53 7.61
N PRO A 29 -7.88 17.36 8.08
CA PRO A 29 -6.99 18.12 7.20
C PRO A 29 -6.09 17.22 6.33
N ILE A 30 -5.58 16.11 6.89
CA ILE A 30 -4.76 15.14 6.15
C ILE A 30 -5.59 14.52 5.03
N LYS A 31 -6.78 14.02 5.36
CA LYS A 31 -7.68 13.36 4.40
C LYS A 31 -8.13 14.29 3.30
N LYS A 32 -8.51 15.53 3.61
CA LYS A 32 -8.90 16.53 2.60
C LYS A 32 -7.78 16.84 1.61
N ARG A 33 -6.52 16.90 2.07
CA ARG A 33 -5.36 17.09 1.19
C ARG A 33 -5.13 15.88 0.29
N LEU A 34 -5.25 14.66 0.83
CA LEU A 34 -5.14 13.44 0.03
C LEU A 34 -6.27 13.31 -0.99
N GLU A 35 -7.50 13.71 -0.66
CA GLU A 35 -8.61 13.77 -1.60
C GLU A 35 -8.34 14.79 -2.73
N ALA A 36 -7.87 16.00 -2.38
CA ALA A 36 -7.48 17.00 -3.37
C ALA A 36 -6.35 16.50 -4.29
N LEU A 37 -5.36 15.79 -3.74
CA LEU A 37 -4.29 15.15 -4.51
C LEU A 37 -4.85 14.16 -5.54
N VAL A 38 -5.65 13.20 -5.11
CA VAL A 38 -6.13 12.13 -6.03
C VAL A 38 -7.17 12.63 -7.04
N ASN A 39 -7.84 13.74 -6.76
CA ASN A 39 -8.71 14.43 -7.70
C ASN A 39 -7.95 15.34 -8.68
N GLY A 40 -6.65 15.57 -8.45
CA GLY A 40 -5.81 16.44 -9.29
C GLY A 40 -5.95 17.93 -8.98
N ASP A 41 -6.61 18.30 -7.88
CA ASP A 41 -6.74 19.69 -7.41
C ASP A 41 -5.43 20.19 -6.77
N MET A 42 -4.56 19.26 -6.36
CA MET A 42 -3.24 19.51 -5.79
C MET A 42 -2.20 18.62 -6.47
N SER A 43 -1.05 19.20 -6.86
CA SER A 43 0.01 18.40 -7.48
C SER A 43 0.75 17.53 -6.46
N PRO A 44 1.37 16.41 -6.87
CA PRO A 44 2.09 15.52 -5.96
C PRO A 44 3.23 16.21 -5.21
N SER A 45 4.02 17.04 -5.91
CA SER A 45 5.12 17.79 -5.29
C SER A 45 4.62 18.85 -4.30
N GLN A 46 3.51 19.52 -4.60
CA GLN A 46 2.92 20.49 -3.67
C GLN A 46 2.40 19.78 -2.41
N ALA A 47 1.67 18.67 -2.58
CA ALA A 47 1.19 17.88 -1.46
C ALA A 47 2.36 17.39 -0.59
N ALA A 48 3.44 16.89 -1.20
CA ALA A 48 4.63 16.42 -0.48
C ALA A 48 5.25 17.52 0.39
N ILE A 49 5.48 18.71 -0.18
CA ILE A 49 6.02 19.86 0.54
C ILE A 49 5.07 20.30 1.67
N ASP A 50 3.76 20.33 1.42
CA ASP A 50 2.77 20.76 2.40
C ASP A 50 2.70 19.81 3.59
N PHE A 51 2.69 18.49 3.35
CA PHE A 51 2.71 17.48 4.43
C PHE A 51 3.99 17.56 5.25
N ASP A 52 5.13 17.63 4.57
CA ASP A 52 6.45 17.74 5.19
C ASP A 52 6.54 18.99 6.09
N THR A 53 6.21 20.15 5.52
CA THR A 53 6.24 21.43 6.23
C THR A 53 5.29 21.42 7.42
N THR A 54 4.05 20.93 7.24
CA THR A 54 3.06 20.90 8.32
C THR A 54 3.54 20.04 9.48
N ILE A 55 4.07 18.83 9.21
CA ILE A 55 4.55 17.92 10.27
C ILE A 55 5.76 18.54 10.98
N THR A 56 6.69 19.11 10.23
CA THR A 56 7.89 19.76 10.78
C THR A 56 7.54 20.97 11.65
N GLU A 57 6.60 21.81 11.23
CA GLU A 57 6.16 22.96 12.02
C GLU A 57 5.43 22.54 13.30
N VAL A 58 4.52 21.56 13.21
CA VAL A 58 3.76 21.06 14.37
C VAL A 58 4.69 20.41 15.39
N THR A 59 5.62 19.57 14.96
CA THR A 59 6.58 18.91 15.86
C THR A 59 7.53 19.92 16.51
N ASN A 60 8.04 20.90 15.77
CA ASN A 60 8.86 21.98 16.31
C ASN A 60 8.09 22.85 17.31
N ARG A 61 6.82 23.15 17.04
CA ARG A 61 5.96 23.92 17.96
C ARG A 61 5.73 23.14 19.25
N ARG A 62 5.30 21.87 19.16
CA ARG A 62 5.08 21.01 20.33
C ARG A 62 6.36 20.84 21.15
N GLN A 63 7.52 20.70 20.50
CA GLN A 63 8.81 20.59 21.21
C GLN A 63 9.11 21.86 22.01
N LYS A 64 8.94 23.04 21.41
CA LYS A 64 9.13 24.32 22.10
C LYS A 64 8.15 24.53 23.25
N GLU A 65 6.92 24.04 23.13
CA GLU A 65 5.91 24.08 24.19
C GLU A 65 6.29 23.12 25.34
N MET A 66 6.74 21.91 25.01
CA MET A 66 7.22 20.92 25.98
C MET A 66 8.39 21.44 26.80
N MET A 67 9.38 22.09 26.17
CA MET A 67 10.56 22.61 26.88
C MET A 67 10.28 23.83 27.77
N LYS A 68 9.08 24.45 27.67
CA LYS A 68 8.66 25.53 28.59
C LYS A 68 8.04 24.99 29.88
N ARG A 69 7.75 23.69 29.94
CA ARG A 69 7.09 23.08 31.10
C ARG A 69 8.07 22.99 32.28
N PRO A 70 7.59 23.12 33.53
CA PRO A 70 8.41 22.90 34.72
C PRO A 70 9.00 21.49 34.79
N ASP A 71 8.20 20.51 34.39
CA ASP A 71 8.61 19.12 34.20
C ASP A 71 8.08 18.64 32.83
N PRO A 72 8.93 18.59 31.80
CA PRO A 72 8.54 18.15 30.46
C PRO A 72 8.19 16.66 30.36
N GLN A 73 8.45 15.84 31.38
CA GLN A 73 8.17 14.40 31.33
C GLN A 73 6.91 14.01 32.08
N ALA A 74 6.35 14.91 32.90
CA ALA A 74 5.19 14.63 33.71
C ALA A 74 3.99 15.51 33.33
N LEU A 75 2.81 14.88 33.33
CA LEU A 75 1.56 15.63 33.36
C LEU A 75 1.39 16.31 34.72
N THR A 76 0.95 17.56 34.68
CA THR A 76 0.50 18.32 35.86
C THR A 76 -0.72 17.63 36.50
N PRO A 77 -0.97 17.84 37.80
CA PRO A 77 -2.17 17.30 38.46
C PRO A 77 -3.47 17.70 37.76
N GLU A 78 -3.55 18.93 37.24
CA GLU A 78 -4.70 19.46 36.52
C GLU A 78 -4.93 18.76 35.18
N GLU A 79 -3.87 18.55 34.39
CA GLU A 79 -3.93 17.80 33.12
C GLU A 79 -4.41 16.36 33.33
N ARG A 80 -3.91 15.69 34.40
CA ARG A 80 -4.39 14.34 34.75
C ARG A 80 -5.86 14.34 35.14
N ALA A 81 -6.31 15.34 35.90
CA ALA A 81 -7.71 15.47 36.28
C ALA A 81 -8.64 15.73 35.08
N GLN A 82 -8.12 16.36 34.02
CA GLN A 82 -8.82 16.59 32.75
C GLN A 82 -8.73 15.41 31.78
N GLY A 83 -7.97 14.36 32.11
CA GLY A 83 -7.80 13.19 31.25
C GLY A 83 -6.88 13.43 30.05
N VAL A 84 -6.05 14.47 30.08
CA VAL A 84 -5.06 14.75 29.02
C VAL A 84 -4.05 13.61 28.94
N ASN A 85 -3.71 13.19 27.73
CA ASN A 85 -2.65 12.23 27.51
C ASN A 85 -1.33 12.93 27.17
N MET A 86 -0.20 12.40 27.65
CA MET A 86 1.12 12.93 27.28
C MET A 86 1.34 12.88 25.76
N TYR A 87 0.77 11.88 25.08
CA TYR A 87 0.83 11.75 23.62
C TYR A 87 0.24 12.96 22.86
N ASP A 88 -0.70 13.68 23.47
CA ASP A 88 -1.34 14.85 22.86
C ASP A 88 -0.44 16.10 22.96
N LEU A 89 0.49 16.10 23.93
CA LEU A 89 1.34 17.24 24.25
C LEU A 89 2.71 17.15 23.57
N VAL A 90 3.25 15.94 23.44
CA VAL A 90 4.56 15.71 22.84
C VAL A 90 4.55 15.87 21.31
N PRO A 91 5.70 16.22 20.70
CA PRO A 91 5.91 16.01 19.27
C PRO A 91 5.59 14.56 18.90
N ASN A 92 4.64 14.35 17.98
CA ASN A 92 4.23 13.01 17.57
C ASN A 92 4.03 12.94 16.05
N PRO A 93 5.11 12.97 15.25
CA PRO A 93 5.02 12.86 13.80
C PRO A 93 4.43 11.52 13.35
N ARG A 94 4.57 10.46 14.16
CA ARG A 94 4.09 9.11 13.86
C ARG A 94 2.58 9.03 13.70
N LEU A 95 1.81 9.80 14.48
CA LEU A 95 0.36 9.85 14.35
C LEU A 95 -0.04 10.37 12.96
N ALA A 96 0.57 11.47 12.52
CA ALA A 96 0.32 12.03 11.20
C ALA A 96 0.77 11.10 10.06
N ILE A 97 1.96 10.50 10.18
CA ILE A 97 2.47 9.51 9.20
C ILE A 97 1.51 8.33 9.11
N HIS A 98 1.07 7.79 10.25
CA HIS A 98 0.11 6.69 10.31
C HIS A 98 -1.21 7.06 9.60
N THR A 99 -1.81 8.22 9.91
CA THR A 99 -3.03 8.69 9.24
C THR A 99 -2.83 8.88 7.74
N ILE A 100 -1.69 9.41 7.30
CA ILE A 100 -1.35 9.56 5.87
C ILE A 100 -1.33 8.20 5.19
N PHE A 101 -0.55 7.24 5.69
CA PHE A 101 -0.37 5.95 5.03
C PHE A 101 -1.61 5.05 5.10
N LEU A 102 -2.36 5.07 6.20
CA LEU A 102 -3.64 4.37 6.28
C LEU A 102 -4.66 4.94 5.28
N SER A 103 -4.68 6.26 5.12
CA SER A 103 -5.53 6.92 4.13
C SER A 103 -5.09 6.59 2.69
N ILE A 104 -3.78 6.54 2.43
CA ILE A 104 -3.24 6.10 1.14
C ILE A 104 -3.62 4.64 0.85
N ALA A 105 -3.50 3.73 1.83
CA ALA A 105 -3.88 2.33 1.67
C ALA A 105 -5.35 2.18 1.21
N ARG A 106 -6.26 2.97 1.80
CA ARG A 106 -7.67 3.04 1.36
C ARG A 106 -7.80 3.52 -0.08
N LEU A 107 -7.13 4.62 -0.43
CA LEU A 107 -7.16 5.22 -1.75
C LEU A 107 -6.56 4.32 -2.84
N CYS A 108 -5.54 3.52 -2.52
CA CYS A 108 -4.93 2.55 -3.43
C CYS A 108 -5.94 1.56 -4.01
N SER A 109 -7.00 1.24 -3.26
CA SER A 109 -8.05 0.32 -3.67
C SER A 109 -9.18 0.99 -4.48
N ALA A 110 -9.24 2.32 -4.50
CA ALA A 110 -10.33 3.07 -5.12
C ALA A 110 -10.15 3.23 -6.64
N PHE A 111 -8.92 3.38 -7.11
CA PHE A 111 -8.63 3.77 -8.50
C PHE A 111 -8.23 2.59 -9.38
N PRO A 112 -8.77 2.47 -10.61
CA PRO A 112 -8.33 1.47 -11.58
C PRO A 112 -6.82 1.50 -11.84
N PRO A 113 -6.23 0.38 -12.32
CA PRO A 113 -4.83 0.34 -12.70
C PRO A 113 -4.44 1.50 -13.64
N TYR A 114 -3.38 2.23 -13.29
CA TYR A 114 -2.85 3.38 -14.04
C TYR A 114 -3.82 4.57 -14.24
N HIS A 115 -4.96 4.57 -13.55
CA HIS A 115 -5.85 5.73 -13.51
C HIS A 115 -5.10 6.96 -12.93
N PRO A 116 -5.38 8.19 -13.39
CA PRO A 116 -4.73 9.41 -12.91
C PRO A 116 -4.63 9.50 -11.38
N GLY A 117 -5.72 9.24 -10.64
CA GLY A 117 -5.71 9.23 -9.18
C GLY A 117 -4.72 8.22 -8.55
N GLN A 118 -4.51 7.05 -9.16
CA GLN A 118 -3.50 6.09 -8.70
C GLN A 118 -2.07 6.58 -9.04
N ASN A 119 -1.88 7.23 -10.19
CA ASN A 119 -0.60 7.82 -10.58
C ASN A 119 -0.21 8.96 -9.61
N GLN A 120 -1.17 9.82 -9.24
CA GLN A 120 -0.97 10.87 -8.26
C GLN A 120 -0.47 10.33 -6.91
N ILE A 121 -0.96 9.17 -6.46
CA ILE A 121 -0.50 8.52 -5.22
C ILE A 121 0.98 8.10 -5.34
N VAL A 122 1.35 7.44 -6.44
CA VAL A 122 2.73 6.97 -6.65
C VAL A 122 3.68 8.16 -6.77
N GLU A 123 3.34 9.14 -7.62
CA GLU A 123 4.12 10.36 -7.81
C GLU A 123 4.25 11.17 -6.51
N PHE A 124 3.24 11.14 -5.63
CA PHE A 124 3.28 11.81 -4.33
C PHE A 124 4.28 11.16 -3.39
N LEU A 125 4.29 9.84 -3.31
CA LEU A 125 5.26 9.10 -2.50
C LEU A 125 6.68 9.24 -3.06
N GLU A 126 6.84 9.28 -4.39
CA GLU A 126 8.13 9.61 -5.02
C GLU A 126 8.59 11.03 -4.68
N ALA A 127 7.67 12.00 -4.70
CA ALA A 127 7.95 13.38 -4.32
C ALA A 127 8.35 13.49 -2.84
N LEU A 128 7.67 12.78 -1.93
CA LEU A 128 8.05 12.70 -0.52
C LEU A 128 9.48 12.13 -0.35
N ARG A 129 9.79 11.03 -1.03
CA ARG A 129 11.13 10.40 -0.99
C ARG A 129 12.22 11.35 -1.53
N ALA A 130 11.87 12.20 -2.48
CA ALA A 130 12.80 13.14 -3.12
C ALA A 130 13.06 14.41 -2.31
N LEU A 131 12.29 14.67 -1.24
CA LEU A 131 12.53 15.82 -0.37
C LEU A 131 13.89 15.73 0.34
N PRO A 132 14.51 16.87 0.69
CA PRO A 132 15.72 16.87 1.49
C PRO A 132 15.54 16.11 2.81
N ARG A 133 16.40 15.11 3.03
CA ARG A 133 16.40 14.33 4.27
C ARG A 133 16.65 15.24 5.46
N HIS A 134 15.76 15.17 6.43
CA HIS A 134 15.90 15.86 7.70
C HIS A 134 15.15 15.11 8.81
N GLU A 135 15.49 15.46 10.04
CA GLU A 135 14.90 14.87 11.23
C GLU A 135 13.89 15.82 11.86
N VAL A 136 12.85 15.25 12.48
CA VAL A 136 11.85 15.98 13.26
C VAL A 136 11.74 15.42 14.67
N TYR A 137 11.35 16.26 15.63
CA TYR A 137 11.24 15.85 17.03
C TYR A 137 10.13 14.84 17.25
N THR A 138 10.35 13.92 18.19
CA THR A 138 9.37 12.90 18.59
C THR A 138 9.43 12.61 20.09
N GLY A 139 8.29 12.32 20.70
CA GLY A 139 8.19 11.85 22.08
C GLY A 139 8.60 12.87 23.15
N CYS A 140 8.86 12.37 24.35
CA CYS A 140 9.35 13.16 25.48
C CYS A 140 10.85 13.47 25.32
N PRO A 141 11.36 14.55 25.96
CA PRO A 141 12.80 14.75 26.10
C PRO A 141 13.42 13.61 26.93
N SER A 142 14.74 13.43 26.79
CA SER A 142 15.49 12.46 27.60
C SER A 142 15.45 12.83 29.10
N GLU A 143 15.61 11.81 29.94
CA GLU A 143 15.86 11.94 31.38
C GLU A 143 17.21 12.60 31.67
N ASP A 144 18.21 12.37 30.82
CA ASP A 144 19.48 13.09 30.93
C ASP A 144 19.38 14.43 30.18
N PRO A 145 19.49 15.59 30.87
CA PRO A 145 19.44 16.90 30.22
C PRO A 145 20.61 17.17 29.27
N ASN A 146 21.66 16.34 29.27
CA ASN A 146 22.78 16.43 28.33
C ASN A 146 22.52 15.67 27.03
N GLU A 147 21.49 14.83 26.97
CA GLU A 147 21.11 14.13 25.74
C GLU A 147 20.25 15.01 24.82
N PRO A 148 20.43 14.91 23.49
CA PRO A 148 19.59 15.63 22.55
C PRO A 148 18.14 15.16 22.63
N TYR A 149 17.21 16.05 22.29
CA TYR A 149 15.79 15.68 22.18
C TYR A 149 15.62 14.59 21.11
N PRO A 150 14.84 13.51 21.35
CA PRO A 150 14.68 12.44 20.38
C PRO A 150 14.10 12.92 19.06
N THR A 151 14.60 12.36 17.97
CA THR A 151 14.17 12.68 16.60
C THR A 151 13.86 11.43 15.79
N VAL A 152 13.15 11.62 14.67
CA VAL A 152 12.91 10.60 13.64
C VAL A 152 13.20 11.19 12.26
N LEU A 153 13.80 10.39 11.39
CA LEU A 153 14.06 10.76 10.00
C LEU A 153 12.76 10.72 9.19
N LEU A 154 12.42 11.82 8.49
CA LEU A 154 11.25 11.87 7.62
C LEU A 154 11.56 11.38 6.19
N TRP A 155 10.55 10.66 5.67
CA TRP A 155 10.41 10.10 4.32
C TRP A 155 11.62 9.32 3.75
N PRO A 156 12.33 8.46 4.51
CA PRO A 156 13.31 7.59 3.88
C PRO A 156 12.67 6.69 2.82
N LEU A 157 11.39 6.27 3.00
CA LEU A 157 10.59 5.47 2.05
C LEU A 157 11.40 4.33 1.40
N GLU A 158 12.13 3.62 2.26
CA GLU A 158 12.99 2.49 1.92
C GLU A 158 12.68 1.35 2.89
N GLY A 159 12.61 0.12 2.37
CA GLY A 159 12.30 -1.07 3.18
C GLY A 159 10.91 -0.98 3.86
N ASN A 160 10.85 -1.34 5.15
CA ASN A 160 9.63 -1.23 5.96
C ASN A 160 9.76 -0.08 6.99
N TRP A 161 10.05 1.13 6.52
CA TRP A 161 10.14 2.32 7.36
C TRP A 161 8.86 2.52 8.18
N GLU A 162 9.01 2.72 9.49
CA GLU A 162 7.89 2.92 10.44
C GLU A 162 6.76 1.87 10.30
N ALA A 163 7.10 0.65 9.85
CA ALA A 163 6.15 -0.43 9.62
C ALA A 163 4.98 -0.04 8.69
N VAL A 164 5.18 0.89 7.75
CA VAL A 164 4.10 1.39 6.89
C VAL A 164 3.45 0.28 6.05
N ALA A 165 4.18 -0.79 5.72
CA ALA A 165 3.62 -1.93 5.00
C ALA A 165 2.49 -2.64 5.77
N GLU A 166 2.51 -2.59 7.12
CA GLU A 166 1.46 -3.16 7.96
C GLU A 166 0.13 -2.40 7.84
N LEU A 167 0.18 -1.11 7.48
CA LEU A 167 -1.02 -0.29 7.27
C LEU A 167 -1.77 -0.69 6.00
N PHE A 168 -1.03 -1.16 5.00
CA PHE A 168 -1.58 -1.78 3.81
C PHE A 168 -2.17 -3.16 4.15
N ASP A 169 -1.45 -3.99 4.92
CA ASP A 169 -1.98 -5.28 5.39
C ASP A 169 -3.31 -5.13 6.14
N TYR A 170 -3.43 -4.13 7.01
CA TYR A 170 -4.70 -3.86 7.71
C TYR A 170 -5.89 -3.61 6.76
N GLU A 171 -5.67 -2.87 5.67
CA GLU A 171 -6.72 -2.51 4.71
C GLU A 171 -7.13 -3.67 3.79
N ILE A 172 -6.30 -4.70 3.64
CA ILE A 172 -6.53 -5.82 2.69
C ILE A 172 -7.90 -6.48 2.85
N THR A 173 -8.39 -6.56 4.08
CA THR A 173 -9.67 -7.18 4.44
C THR A 173 -10.88 -6.45 3.85
N SER A 174 -10.75 -5.15 3.58
CA SER A 174 -11.79 -4.34 2.95
C SER A 174 -11.75 -4.38 1.42
N CYS A 175 -10.75 -5.05 0.84
CA CYS A 175 -10.46 -5.06 -0.59
C CYS A 175 -10.97 -6.29 -1.34
N TYR A 176 -11.55 -7.30 -0.69
CA TYR A 176 -12.02 -8.53 -1.34
C TYR A 176 -13.02 -8.38 -2.51
N PRO A 177 -13.83 -7.31 -2.62
CA PRO A 177 -14.64 -7.10 -3.83
C PRO A 177 -13.75 -7.03 -5.08
N PRO A 178 -14.11 -7.69 -6.21
CA PRO A 178 -13.17 -7.98 -7.30
C PRO A 178 -12.46 -6.77 -7.89
N TYR A 179 -13.18 -5.67 -8.13
CA TYR A 179 -12.57 -4.45 -8.69
C TYR A 179 -11.72 -3.70 -7.67
N ARG A 180 -12.12 -3.70 -6.39
CA ARG A 180 -11.31 -3.13 -5.32
C ARG A 180 -10.02 -3.94 -5.12
N TRP A 181 -10.12 -5.27 -5.21
CA TRP A 181 -8.99 -6.20 -5.14
C TRP A 181 -7.97 -5.98 -6.25
N ARG A 182 -8.45 -5.85 -7.50
CA ARG A 182 -7.64 -5.53 -8.67
C ARG A 182 -6.91 -4.18 -8.50
N ASN A 183 -7.66 -3.14 -8.16
CA ASN A 183 -7.12 -1.79 -7.98
C ASN A 183 -6.03 -1.78 -6.91
N TYR A 184 -6.30 -2.43 -5.78
CA TYR A 184 -5.38 -2.57 -4.67
C TYR A 184 -4.09 -3.29 -5.08
N ASN A 185 -4.18 -4.44 -5.75
CA ASN A 185 -3.01 -5.18 -6.23
C ASN A 185 -2.19 -4.39 -7.24
N SER A 186 -2.83 -3.62 -8.13
CA SER A 186 -2.11 -2.72 -9.04
C SER A 186 -1.32 -1.66 -8.29
N ALA A 187 -1.90 -1.05 -7.25
CA ALA A 187 -1.17 -0.11 -6.42
C ALA A 187 0.00 -0.79 -5.68
N MET A 188 -0.23 -1.97 -5.07
CA MET A 188 0.82 -2.68 -4.33
C MET A 188 1.99 -3.08 -5.23
N ALA A 189 1.71 -3.55 -6.45
CA ALA A 189 2.72 -3.86 -7.44
C ALA A 189 3.59 -2.63 -7.75
N ARG A 190 2.95 -1.49 -8.03
CA ARG A 190 3.65 -0.24 -8.37
C ARG A 190 4.46 0.31 -7.20
N LEU A 191 3.92 0.31 -5.97
CA LEU A 191 4.66 0.76 -4.78
C LEU A 191 5.90 -0.09 -4.52
N THR A 192 5.76 -1.41 -4.71
CA THR A 192 6.85 -2.38 -4.52
C THR A 192 7.92 -2.21 -5.60
N CYS A 193 7.52 -2.13 -6.87
CA CYS A 193 8.44 -2.02 -8.00
C CYS A 193 9.17 -0.67 -8.04
N SER A 194 8.53 0.43 -7.62
CA SER A 194 9.17 1.74 -7.45
C SER A 194 10.10 1.83 -6.23
N GLY A 195 10.17 0.77 -5.41
CA GLY A 195 10.98 0.73 -4.19
C GLY A 195 10.54 1.74 -3.15
N LEU A 196 9.24 2.04 -3.07
CA LEU A 196 8.66 3.00 -2.12
C LEU A 196 8.21 2.31 -0.83
N VAL A 197 7.45 1.22 -0.97
CA VAL A 197 6.98 0.37 0.13
C VAL A 197 6.98 -1.07 -0.37
N ASP A 198 7.62 -1.98 0.37
CA ASP A 198 7.60 -3.40 0.03
C ASP A 198 6.26 -4.03 0.44
N CYS A 199 5.34 -4.09 -0.53
CA CYS A 199 4.02 -4.70 -0.39
C CYS A 199 3.95 -6.08 -1.06
N GLY A 200 5.10 -6.71 -1.34
CA GLY A 200 5.14 -7.97 -2.10
C GLY A 200 4.36 -9.12 -1.45
N PHE A 201 4.36 -9.17 -0.11
CA PHE A 201 3.63 -10.18 0.66
C PHE A 201 2.10 -10.03 0.58
N LEU A 202 1.59 -8.90 0.08
CA LEU A 202 0.16 -8.63 -0.12
C LEU A 202 -0.31 -9.01 -1.54
N SER A 203 0.56 -9.63 -2.34
CA SER A 203 0.26 -9.97 -3.73
C SER A 203 -0.77 -11.10 -3.84
N SER A 204 -1.78 -10.90 -4.69
CA SER A 204 -2.75 -11.94 -5.02
C SER A 204 -2.19 -13.08 -5.87
N LEU A 205 -0.91 -13.01 -6.25
CA LEU A 205 -0.21 -14.16 -6.79
C LEU A 205 -0.19 -15.34 -5.81
N ASP A 206 -0.23 -15.10 -4.50
CA ASP A 206 -0.34 -16.19 -3.51
C ASP A 206 -1.71 -16.90 -3.60
N ASP A 207 -2.80 -16.15 -3.78
CA ASP A 207 -4.17 -16.70 -3.80
C ASP A 207 -4.44 -17.65 -4.97
N ILE A 208 -3.66 -17.55 -6.05
CA ILE A 208 -3.78 -18.40 -7.23
C ILE A 208 -2.83 -19.62 -7.19
N LEU A 209 -2.03 -19.78 -6.13
CA LEU A 209 -1.23 -20.98 -5.93
C LEU A 209 -2.11 -22.16 -5.49
N LEU A 210 -1.85 -23.35 -6.02
CA LEU A 210 -2.55 -24.58 -5.59
C LEU A 210 -2.39 -24.90 -4.10
N SER A 211 -1.30 -24.43 -3.49
CA SER A 211 -1.01 -24.58 -2.06
C SER A 211 -1.73 -23.55 -1.17
N SER A 212 -2.38 -22.54 -1.76
CA SER A 212 -3.08 -21.52 -0.99
C SER A 212 -4.34 -22.09 -0.36
N ASP A 213 -4.61 -21.75 0.90
CA ASP A 213 -5.86 -22.08 1.58
C ASP A 213 -7.08 -21.43 0.88
N GLU A 214 -6.84 -20.39 0.07
CA GLU A 214 -7.87 -19.73 -0.72
C GLU A 214 -8.20 -20.47 -2.03
N TYR A 215 -7.35 -21.40 -2.48
CA TYR A 215 -7.54 -22.13 -3.74
C TYR A 215 -8.66 -23.18 -3.61
N PRO A 216 -9.77 -23.05 -4.35
CA PRO A 216 -10.90 -23.96 -4.22
C PRO A 216 -10.67 -25.27 -4.99
N ASP A 217 -11.24 -26.35 -4.47
CA ASP A 217 -11.39 -27.60 -5.23
C ASP A 217 -12.38 -27.37 -6.39
N LEU A 218 -11.84 -27.21 -7.60
CA LEU A 218 -12.61 -26.93 -8.82
C LEU A 218 -13.50 -28.10 -9.27
N GLN A 219 -13.26 -29.32 -8.78
CA GLN A 219 -14.14 -30.46 -9.05
C GLN A 219 -15.36 -30.44 -8.13
N LYS A 220 -15.16 -30.11 -6.85
CA LYS A 220 -16.25 -29.97 -5.87
C LYS A 220 -17.05 -28.68 -6.06
N ARG A 221 -16.42 -27.63 -6.61
CA ARG A 221 -17.03 -26.30 -6.81
C ARG A 221 -16.91 -25.86 -8.28
N PRO A 222 -17.63 -26.51 -9.21
CA PRO A 222 -17.45 -26.28 -10.65
C PRO A 222 -17.93 -24.90 -11.14
N ILE A 223 -18.74 -24.17 -10.36
CA ILE A 223 -19.24 -22.84 -10.69
C ILE A 223 -18.56 -21.77 -9.82
N ASP A 224 -18.67 -21.92 -8.49
CA ASP A 224 -18.09 -20.93 -7.57
C ASP A 224 -16.56 -20.92 -7.58
N GLY A 225 -15.92 -22.08 -7.79
CA GLY A 225 -14.48 -22.23 -7.79
C GLY A 225 -13.80 -21.38 -8.87
N PRO A 226 -14.18 -21.56 -10.17
CA PRO A 226 -13.69 -20.71 -11.25
C PRO A 226 -13.95 -19.22 -11.05
N ASN A 227 -15.10 -18.84 -10.47
CA ASN A 227 -15.39 -17.44 -10.17
C ASN A 227 -14.49 -16.87 -9.07
N LYS A 228 -14.22 -17.64 -8.00
CA LYS A 228 -13.31 -17.23 -6.93
C LYS A 228 -11.89 -17.03 -7.44
N ILE A 229 -11.35 -18.04 -8.14
CA ILE A 229 -10.00 -17.94 -8.75
C ILE A 229 -9.96 -16.82 -9.80
N GLY A 230 -11.01 -16.65 -10.59
CA GLY A 230 -11.11 -15.56 -11.55
C GLY A 230 -11.00 -14.16 -10.92
N ASN A 231 -11.61 -13.95 -9.75
CA ASN A 231 -11.48 -12.68 -9.02
C ASN A 231 -10.05 -12.44 -8.54
N PHE A 232 -9.38 -13.46 -7.99
CA PHE A 232 -7.97 -13.36 -7.61
C PHE A 232 -7.08 -13.14 -8.84
N MET A 233 -7.42 -13.78 -9.97
CA MET A 233 -6.70 -13.62 -11.24
C MET A 233 -6.63 -12.16 -11.70
N LEU A 234 -7.70 -11.38 -11.50
CA LEU A 234 -7.69 -9.95 -11.81
C LEU A 234 -6.62 -9.18 -11.02
N GLY A 235 -6.45 -9.51 -9.73
CA GLY A 235 -5.44 -8.92 -8.86
C GLY A 235 -4.03 -9.44 -9.17
N ALA A 236 -3.87 -10.76 -9.26
CA ALA A 236 -2.61 -11.43 -9.55
C ALA A 236 -2.01 -10.95 -10.88
N ALA A 237 -2.85 -10.74 -11.89
CA ALA A 237 -2.41 -10.23 -13.18
C ALA A 237 -1.75 -8.85 -13.09
N GLN A 238 -2.09 -8.00 -12.11
CA GLN A 238 -1.49 -6.67 -12.00
C GLN A 238 0.00 -6.70 -11.65
N TRP A 239 0.49 -7.82 -11.14
CA TRP A 239 1.92 -8.02 -10.86
C TRP A 239 2.71 -8.52 -12.09
N ILE A 240 2.01 -8.92 -13.16
CA ILE A 240 2.60 -9.70 -14.26
C ILE A 240 2.28 -9.11 -15.63
N MET A 241 1.09 -8.54 -15.85
CA MET A 241 0.64 -8.11 -17.18
C MET A 241 1.31 -6.84 -17.69
N TRP A 242 2.03 -6.13 -16.82
CA TRP A 242 2.74 -4.89 -17.08
C TRP A 242 4.24 -5.18 -17.10
N SER A 243 4.97 -4.54 -18.01
CA SER A 243 6.36 -4.90 -18.32
C SER A 243 7.30 -4.73 -17.13
N ASP A 244 7.24 -3.56 -16.48
CA ASP A 244 8.16 -3.22 -15.39
C ASP A 244 7.89 -4.09 -14.15
N GLU A 245 6.62 -4.30 -13.81
CA GLU A 245 6.18 -5.16 -12.71
C GLU A 245 6.57 -6.62 -12.95
N CYS A 246 6.36 -7.13 -14.18
CA CYS A 246 6.75 -8.49 -14.55
C CYS A 246 8.25 -8.70 -14.42
N HIS A 247 9.04 -7.75 -14.95
CA HIS A 247 10.49 -7.79 -14.87
C HIS A 247 10.97 -7.75 -13.41
N TYR A 248 10.40 -6.86 -12.59
CA TYR A 248 10.70 -6.82 -11.17
C TYR A 248 10.45 -8.17 -10.50
N VAL A 249 9.25 -8.74 -10.65
CA VAL A 249 8.87 -10.02 -10.04
C VAL A 249 9.81 -11.13 -10.49
N TYR A 250 10.08 -11.22 -11.80
CA TYR A 250 10.99 -12.22 -12.34
C TYR A 250 12.41 -12.10 -11.76
N GLN A 251 12.96 -10.88 -11.69
CA GLN A 251 14.27 -10.63 -11.09
C GLN A 251 14.31 -10.94 -9.59
N GLN A 252 13.23 -10.72 -8.84
CA GLN A 252 13.15 -11.15 -7.44
C GLN A 252 13.11 -12.68 -7.35
N CYS A 253 12.30 -13.34 -8.18
CA CYS A 253 12.18 -14.80 -8.22
C CYS A 253 13.50 -15.48 -8.54
N LYS A 254 14.31 -14.94 -9.45
CA LYS A 254 15.64 -15.49 -9.83
C LYS A 254 16.63 -15.57 -8.67
N LYS A 255 16.41 -14.84 -7.57
CA LYS A 255 17.34 -14.83 -6.42
C LYS A 255 17.32 -16.11 -5.62
N VAL A 256 16.21 -16.85 -5.63
CA VAL A 256 16.02 -18.07 -4.83
C VAL A 256 15.14 -19.08 -5.56
N GLU A 257 15.45 -20.37 -5.39
CA GLU A 257 14.65 -21.43 -6.01
C GLU A 257 13.28 -21.60 -5.33
N SER A 258 13.26 -21.56 -4.00
CA SER A 258 12.07 -21.75 -3.18
C SER A 258 12.10 -20.87 -1.93
N VAL A 259 10.94 -20.70 -1.31
CA VAL A 259 10.71 -19.86 -0.12
C VAL A 259 9.83 -20.62 0.89
N SER A 260 9.96 -20.30 2.18
CA SER A 260 9.22 -20.97 3.26
C SER A 260 8.62 -20.03 4.29
N GLY A 261 9.01 -18.75 4.30
CA GLY A 261 8.44 -17.74 5.18
C GLY A 261 7.08 -17.24 4.71
N LEU A 262 6.16 -16.97 5.63
CA LEU A 262 4.80 -16.48 5.34
C LEU A 262 4.76 -15.17 4.54
N ARG A 263 5.81 -14.35 4.62
CA ARG A 263 5.93 -13.09 3.86
C ARG A 263 6.88 -13.18 2.66
N GLN A 264 7.50 -14.33 2.43
CA GLN A 264 8.39 -14.53 1.30
C GLN A 264 7.58 -14.92 0.07
N MET A 265 7.44 -13.99 -0.87
CA MET A 265 6.60 -14.18 -2.06
C MET A 265 7.38 -14.73 -3.26
N TRP A 266 8.62 -14.28 -3.45
CA TRP A 266 9.32 -14.40 -4.73
C TRP A 266 10.24 -15.62 -4.78
N SER A 267 9.97 -16.56 -5.70
CA SER A 267 10.86 -17.69 -6.00
C SER A 267 10.65 -18.21 -7.42
N MET A 268 11.65 -18.89 -7.98
CA MET A 268 11.52 -19.54 -9.29
C MET A 268 10.49 -20.68 -9.30
N GLU A 269 10.31 -21.39 -8.18
CA GLU A 269 9.25 -22.38 -8.01
C GLU A 269 7.87 -21.75 -8.19
N ARG A 270 7.59 -20.66 -7.46
CA ARG A 270 6.32 -19.93 -7.55
C ARG A 270 6.14 -19.29 -8.91
N TRP A 271 7.19 -18.73 -9.52
CA TRP A 271 7.15 -18.20 -10.87
C TRP A 271 6.64 -19.22 -11.89
N ARG A 272 7.19 -20.44 -11.85
CA ARG A 272 6.73 -21.52 -12.75
C ARG A 272 5.29 -21.90 -12.45
N GLU A 273 4.89 -22.01 -11.19
CA GLU A 273 3.51 -22.32 -10.83
C GLU A 273 2.53 -21.25 -11.33
N TRP A 274 2.82 -19.96 -11.10
CA TRP A 274 2.01 -18.86 -11.61
C TRP A 274 1.88 -18.91 -13.13
N LYS A 275 2.97 -19.18 -13.85
CA LYS A 275 2.95 -19.34 -15.32
C LYS A 275 1.98 -20.45 -15.75
N HIS A 276 2.00 -21.60 -15.06
CA HIS A 276 1.06 -22.69 -15.31
C HIS A 276 -0.38 -22.29 -14.98
N GLN A 277 -0.62 -21.56 -13.88
CA GLN A 277 -1.96 -21.11 -13.48
C GLN A 277 -2.56 -20.12 -14.47
N PHE A 278 -1.79 -19.13 -14.93
CA PHE A 278 -2.22 -18.20 -15.98
C PHE A 278 -2.53 -18.94 -17.29
N ALA A 279 -1.69 -19.89 -17.71
CA ALA A 279 -1.95 -20.71 -18.90
C ALA A 279 -3.22 -21.57 -18.75
N PHE A 280 -3.40 -22.19 -17.59
CA PHE A 280 -4.55 -23.02 -17.26
C PHE A 280 -5.86 -22.21 -17.35
N VAL A 281 -5.93 -21.06 -16.68
CA VAL A 281 -7.14 -20.22 -16.69
C VAL A 281 -7.43 -19.67 -18.09
N ALA A 282 -6.41 -19.28 -18.86
CA ALA A 282 -6.61 -18.83 -20.25
C ALA A 282 -7.29 -19.90 -21.13
N GLY A 283 -6.93 -21.17 -20.93
CA GLY A 283 -7.41 -22.31 -21.72
C GLY A 283 -8.73 -22.95 -21.26
N ASP A 284 -9.19 -22.67 -20.03
CA ASP A 284 -10.31 -23.40 -19.43
C ASP A 284 -11.65 -22.64 -19.57
N GLU A 285 -12.59 -23.24 -20.30
CA GLU A 285 -13.90 -22.66 -20.62
C GLU A 285 -14.83 -22.49 -19.40
N ARG A 286 -14.50 -23.09 -18.25
CA ARG A 286 -15.25 -22.87 -17.00
C ARG A 286 -15.08 -21.45 -16.46
N PHE A 287 -14.02 -20.76 -16.87
CA PHE A 287 -13.78 -19.36 -16.49
C PHE A 287 -14.48 -18.43 -17.47
N VAL A 288 -15.11 -17.37 -16.95
CA VAL A 288 -15.71 -16.34 -17.80
C VAL A 288 -14.63 -15.62 -18.61
N GLN A 289 -15.02 -15.14 -19.80
CA GLN A 289 -14.12 -14.60 -20.81
C GLN A 289 -13.13 -13.55 -20.26
N LYS A 290 -13.58 -12.62 -19.42
CA LYS A 290 -12.72 -11.57 -18.84
C LYS A 290 -11.52 -12.12 -18.06
N TYR A 291 -11.69 -13.22 -17.32
CA TYR A 291 -10.59 -13.84 -16.57
C TYR A 291 -9.61 -14.53 -17.50
N ARG A 292 -10.12 -15.16 -18.56
CA ARG A 292 -9.30 -15.85 -19.57
C ARG A 292 -8.42 -14.86 -20.34
N GLU A 293 -8.99 -13.72 -20.74
CA GLU A 293 -8.27 -12.66 -21.48
C GLU A 293 -7.14 -12.05 -20.64
N VAL A 294 -7.42 -11.75 -19.37
CA VAL A 294 -6.40 -11.23 -18.44
C VAL A 294 -5.30 -12.28 -18.21
N ALA A 295 -5.68 -13.54 -18.01
CA ALA A 295 -4.72 -14.62 -17.80
C ALA A 295 -3.84 -14.88 -19.05
N GLU A 296 -4.41 -14.81 -20.25
CA GLU A 296 -3.65 -14.95 -21.50
C GLU A 296 -2.60 -13.83 -21.64
N ARG A 297 -2.99 -12.59 -21.35
CA ARG A 297 -2.07 -11.44 -21.38
C ARG A 297 -0.92 -11.60 -20.39
N SER A 298 -1.21 -11.98 -19.13
CA SER A 298 -0.19 -12.24 -18.12
C SER A 298 0.74 -13.37 -18.53
N HIS A 299 0.21 -14.51 -19.00
CA HIS A 299 1.03 -15.63 -19.47
C HIS A 299 1.96 -15.20 -20.61
N ARG A 300 1.46 -14.44 -21.59
CA ARG A 300 2.27 -13.93 -22.69
C ARG A 300 3.38 -12.99 -22.19
N GLN A 301 3.08 -12.11 -21.24
CA GLN A 301 4.08 -11.21 -20.66
C GLN A 301 5.18 -11.96 -19.92
N MET A 302 4.86 -13.04 -19.20
CA MET A 302 5.87 -13.90 -18.57
C MET A 302 6.80 -14.54 -19.60
N LEU A 303 6.25 -15.02 -20.73
CA LEU A 303 7.06 -15.59 -21.83
C LEU A 303 7.99 -14.54 -22.46
N ILE A 304 7.51 -13.31 -22.65
CA ILE A 304 8.32 -12.19 -23.14
C ILE A 304 9.46 -11.91 -22.16
N CYS A 305 9.15 -11.75 -20.87
CA CYS A 305 10.12 -11.48 -19.81
C CYS A 305 11.22 -12.56 -19.72
N GLU A 306 10.85 -13.84 -19.82
CA GLU A 306 11.82 -14.94 -19.86
C GLU A 306 12.71 -14.89 -21.11
N SER A 307 12.13 -14.54 -22.27
CA SER A 307 12.87 -14.49 -23.53
C SER A 307 13.88 -13.34 -23.59
N GLU A 308 13.53 -12.16 -23.06
CA GLU A 308 14.40 -10.98 -23.00
C GLU A 308 15.64 -11.26 -22.14
N ASP A 309 15.46 -11.93 -20.99
CA ASP A 309 16.56 -12.32 -20.09
C ASP A 309 17.52 -13.36 -20.70
N THR A 310 17.06 -14.17 -21.65
CA THR A 310 17.94 -15.11 -22.39
C THR A 310 18.68 -14.48 -23.56
N ALA A 311 18.31 -13.26 -23.95
CA ALA A 311 18.91 -12.53 -25.07
C ALA A 311 20.03 -11.57 -24.62
N GLU A 312 20.14 -11.27 -23.33
CA GLU A 312 21.22 -10.51 -22.68
C GLU A 312 22.40 -11.41 -22.25
#